data_AF-A0A257A7Z9-F1
#
_entry.id   AF-A0A257A7Z9-F1
#
_cell.length_a   1.000
_cell.length_b   1.000
_cell.length_c   1.000
_cell.angle_alpha   90.00
_cell.angle_beta   90.00
_cell.angle_gamma   90.00
#
_symmetry.space_group_name_H-M   'P 1'
#
loop_
_entity.id
_entity.type
_entity.pdbx_description
1 polymer ?
#
loop_
_entity_poly.entity_id
_entity_poly.type
_entity_poly.pdbx_seq_one_letter_code
_entity_poly.pdbx_strand_id
1 'polypeptide(L)'
;MSEVLKAIAIADIHGSIAYIEQLVNHVKSNDIHYILVAGDLAADRDKTTFNRVIRGLSLSTDTKVIYVRGESDPITEYTKNNILNVENRQYVVNEITVAGIPPFLDYELKA
;
A
#
# COMPACT_ATOMS: atom_id res chain seq x y z
N MET A 1 29.85 3.41 -5.30
CA MET A 1 28.73 3.49 -6.27
C MET A 1 27.46 3.65 -5.48
N SER A 2 26.57 4.57 -5.83
CA SER A 2 25.25 4.64 -5.20
C SER A 2 24.44 3.42 -5.61
N GLU A 3 23.85 2.73 -4.64
CA GLU A 3 22.95 1.62 -4.88
C GLU A 3 21.69 2.11 -5.62
N VAL A 4 21.31 1.43 -6.71
CA VAL A 4 20.09 1.78 -7.45
C VAL A 4 18.90 1.15 -6.74
N LEU A 5 18.05 2.00 -6.17
CA LEU A 5 16.82 1.58 -5.49
C LEU A 5 15.73 1.25 -6.51
N LYS A 6 15.02 0.16 -6.27
CA LYS A 6 13.92 -0.31 -7.13
C LYS A 6 12.58 -0.14 -6.41
N ALA A 7 11.61 0.44 -7.10
CA ALA A 7 10.25 0.61 -6.61
C ALA A 7 9.25 0.05 -7.62
N ILE A 8 8.10 -0.41 -7.12
CA ILE A 8 6.92 -0.72 -7.93
C ILE A 8 5.73 0.08 -7.43
N ALA A 9 4.79 0.39 -8.31
CA ALA A 9 3.54 1.06 -7.98
C ALA A 9 2.35 0.18 -8.37
N ILE A 10 1.35 0.09 -7.49
CA ILE A 10 0.14 -0.73 -7.64
C ILE A 10 -1.08 0.04 -7.14
N ALA A 11 -2.27 -0.35 -7.60
CA ALA A 11 -3.57 0.18 -7.20
C ALA A 11 -4.66 -0.88 -7.43
N ASP A 12 -5.90 -0.61 -7.04
CA ASP A 12 -7.12 -1.37 -7.40
C ASP A 12 -7.00 -2.88 -7.14
N ILE A 13 -6.50 -3.24 -5.97
CA ILE A 13 -6.28 -4.64 -5.57
C ILE A 13 -7.61 -5.32 -5.24
N HIS A 14 -8.57 -4.56 -4.69
CA HIS A 14 -9.92 -4.99 -4.33
C HIS A 14 -9.96 -6.34 -3.59
N GLY A 15 -9.00 -6.56 -2.67
CA GLY A 15 -8.95 -7.78 -1.87
C GLY A 15 -8.33 -9.01 -2.51
N SER A 16 -7.75 -8.92 -3.70
CA SER A 16 -7.19 -10.06 -4.42
C SER A 16 -5.94 -10.64 -3.74
N ILE A 17 -6.12 -11.65 -2.89
CA ILE A 17 -5.01 -12.33 -2.19
C ILE A 17 -4.11 -13.08 -3.17
N ALA A 18 -4.67 -13.70 -4.21
CA ALA A 18 -3.88 -14.39 -5.23
C ALA A 18 -2.92 -13.43 -5.96
N TYR A 19 -3.35 -12.19 -6.22
CA TYR A 19 -2.49 -11.16 -6.76
C TYR A 19 -1.36 -10.79 -5.78
N ILE A 20 -1.69 -10.61 -4.50
CA ILE A 20 -0.68 -10.30 -3.47
C ILE A 20 0.39 -11.39 -3.35
N GLU A 21 0.00 -12.66 -3.41
CA GLU A 21 0.96 -13.77 -3.36
C GLU A 21 1.94 -13.72 -4.55
N GLN A 22 1.44 -13.49 -5.76
CA GLN A 22 2.27 -13.33 -6.95
C GLN A 22 3.18 -12.10 -6.86
N LEU A 23 2.64 -10.97 -6.39
CA LEU A 23 3.36 -9.73 -6.20
C LEU A 23 4.51 -9.88 -5.22
N VAL A 24 4.27 -10.50 -4.07
CA VAL A 24 5.31 -10.72 -3.04
C VAL A 24 6.42 -11.61 -3.57
N ASN A 25 6.10 -12.63 -4.35
CA ASN A 25 7.11 -13.46 -5.00
C ASN A 25 7.93 -12.65 -6.02
N HIS A 26 7.28 -11.83 -6.85
CA HIS A 26 7.95 -10.95 -7.79
C HIS A 26 8.90 -9.97 -7.08
N VAL A 27 8.43 -9.34 -6.00
CA VAL A 27 9.20 -8.40 -5.17
C VAL A 27 10.47 -9.05 -4.62
N LYS A 28 10.36 -10.26 -4.08
CA LYS A 28 11.49 -11.02 -3.54
C LYS A 28 12.47 -11.44 -4.62
N SER A 29 12.00 -11.91 -5.76
CA SER A 29 12.86 -12.39 -6.85
C SER A 29 13.59 -11.27 -7.62
N ASN A 30 13.20 -10.01 -7.44
CA ASN A 30 13.75 -8.87 -8.20
C ASN A 30 14.41 -7.80 -7.32
N ASP A 31 14.61 -8.08 -6.03
CA ASP A 31 15.20 -7.16 -5.04
C ASP A 31 14.50 -5.79 -5.05
N ILE A 32 13.16 -5.81 -4.99
CA ILE A 32 12.37 -4.58 -4.93
C ILE A 32 12.42 -4.01 -3.50
N HIS A 33 12.79 -2.74 -3.40
CA HIS A 33 13.00 -2.04 -2.14
C HIS A 33 11.73 -1.34 -1.65
N TYR A 34 10.88 -0.90 -2.57
CA TYR A 34 9.67 -0.13 -2.28
C TYR A 34 8.44 -0.64 -3.03
N ILE A 35 7.30 -0.70 -2.35
CA ILE A 35 5.98 -0.87 -2.97
C ILE A 35 5.18 0.38 -2.65
N LEU A 36 4.76 1.10 -3.68
CA LEU A 36 3.85 2.23 -3.59
C LEU A 36 2.43 1.73 -3.90
N VAL A 37 1.48 1.97 -3.00
CA VAL A 37 0.08 1.55 -3.16
C VAL A 37 -0.83 2.77 -3.19
N ALA A 38 -1.51 2.95 -4.31
CA ALA A 38 -2.49 4.03 -4.53
C ALA A 38 -3.92 3.52 -4.31
N GLY A 39 -4.22 3.11 -3.08
CA GLY A 39 -5.58 2.80 -2.64
C GLY A 39 -6.22 1.53 -3.19
N ASP A 40 -7.49 1.38 -2.82
CA ASP A 40 -8.40 0.29 -3.18
C ASP A 40 -7.79 -1.09 -2.91
N LEU A 41 -7.22 -1.21 -1.70
CA LEU A 41 -6.72 -2.45 -1.13
C LEU A 41 -7.88 -3.41 -0.80
N ALA A 42 -9.00 -2.88 -0.33
CA ALA A 42 -10.22 -3.62 -0.04
C ALA A 42 -11.34 -3.34 -1.05
N ALA A 43 -12.36 -4.19 -1.03
CA ALA A 43 -13.66 -3.90 -1.63
C ALA A 43 -14.64 -3.46 -0.53
N ASP A 44 -15.54 -2.53 -0.85
CA ASP A 44 -16.67 -2.13 0.00
C ASP A 44 -16.31 -1.73 1.45
N ARG A 45 -15.13 -1.12 1.65
CA ARG A 45 -14.62 -0.70 2.97
C ARG A 45 -14.48 -1.87 3.96
N ASP A 46 -14.29 -3.10 3.47
CA ASP A 46 -14.12 -4.27 4.34
C ASP A 46 -12.76 -4.27 5.05
N LYS A 47 -12.81 -4.07 6.38
CA LYS A 47 -11.64 -4.10 7.27
C LYS A 47 -10.91 -5.43 7.25
N THR A 48 -11.62 -6.55 7.09
CA THR A 48 -11.00 -7.87 7.13
C THR A 48 -10.11 -8.06 5.91
N THR A 49 -10.64 -7.76 4.73
CA THR A 49 -9.94 -7.82 3.45
C THR A 49 -8.78 -6.84 3.40
N PHE A 50 -9.00 -5.59 3.82
CA PHE A 50 -7.95 -4.58 3.94
C PHE A 50 -6.75 -5.11 4.76
N ASN A 51 -7.02 -5.62 5.96
CA ASN A 51 -5.99 -6.15 6.86
C ASN A 51 -5.28 -7.37 6.27
N ARG A 52 -5.99 -8.23 5.53
CA ARG A 52 -5.38 -9.39 4.86
C ARG A 52 -4.42 -8.97 3.75
N VAL A 53 -4.82 -8.01 2.91
CA VAL A 53 -3.99 -7.49 1.82
C VAL A 53 -2.74 -6.81 2.37
N ILE A 54 -2.90 -5.88 3.31
CA ILE A 54 -1.77 -5.19 3.95
C ILE A 54 -0.84 -6.18 4.67
N ARG A 55 -1.39 -7.17 5.39
CA ARG A 55 -0.59 -8.22 6.03
C ARG A 55 0.19 -9.03 5.00
N GLY A 56 -0.42 -9.37 3.86
CA GLY A 56 0.23 -10.08 2.76
C GLY A 56 1.39 -9.29 2.18
N LEU A 57 1.19 -8.00 1.88
CA LEU A 57 2.26 -7.09 1.44
C LEU A 57 3.41 -7.01 2.45
N SER A 58 3.10 -7.06 3.75
CA SER A 58 4.09 -7.01 4.83
C SER A 58 5.00 -8.24 4.96
N LEU A 59 4.73 -9.33 4.21
CA LEU A 59 5.52 -10.57 4.22
C LEU A 59 6.86 -10.43 3.48
N SER A 60 7.09 -9.33 2.76
CA SER A 60 8.41 -8.95 2.27
C SER A 60 9.09 -8.04 3.29
N THR A 61 9.93 -8.61 4.15
CA THR A 61 10.52 -7.90 5.31
C THR A 61 11.53 -6.83 4.92
N ASP A 62 12.22 -7.03 3.79
CA ASP A 62 13.26 -6.12 3.29
C ASP A 62 12.70 -5.04 2.36
N THR A 63 11.39 -5.10 2.08
CA THR A 63 10.68 -4.15 1.24
C THR A 63 9.83 -3.22 2.10
N LYS A 64 9.95 -1.91 1.87
CA LYS A 64 9.11 -0.91 2.51
C LYS A 64 7.84 -0.67 1.68
N VAL A 65 6.69 -0.90 2.28
CA VAL A 65 5.38 -0.63 1.69
C VAL A 65 4.96 0.77 2.09
N ILE A 66 4.56 1.58 1.12
CA ILE A 66 4.08 2.94 1.31
C ILE A 66 2.69 3.00 0.68
N TYR A 67 1.66 3.30 1.46
CA TYR A 67 0.30 3.29 0.96
C TYR A 67 -0.46 4.56 1.34
N VAL A 68 -1.36 4.95 0.45
CA VAL A 68 -2.49 5.84 0.75
C VAL A 68 -3.77 5.06 0.50
N ARG A 69 -4.81 5.35 1.27
CA ARG A 69 -6.10 4.68 1.09
C ARG A 69 -6.85 5.21 -0.13
N GLY A 70 -7.64 4.33 -0.74
CA GLY A 70 -8.60 4.65 -1.80
C GLY A 70 -10.03 4.77 -1.27
N GLU A 71 -11.01 4.85 -2.18
CA GLU A 71 -12.42 5.06 -1.85
C GLU A 71 -13.03 3.80 -1.22
N SER A 72 -12.60 2.65 -1.75
CA SER A 72 -13.05 1.32 -1.34
C SER A 72 -12.40 0.87 -0.03
N ASP A 73 -11.44 1.63 0.50
CA ASP A 73 -10.73 1.28 1.71
C ASP A 73 -11.44 1.79 2.99
N PRO A 74 -11.45 0.99 4.07
CA PRO A 74 -11.94 1.45 5.36
C PRO A 74 -11.10 2.61 5.92
N ILE A 75 -11.74 3.47 6.72
CA ILE A 75 -11.03 4.43 7.57
C ILE A 75 -10.41 3.65 8.74
N THR A 76 -9.18 3.19 8.55
CA THR A 76 -8.40 2.47 9.55
C THR A 76 -6.92 2.72 9.32
N GLU A 77 -6.15 2.77 10.38
CA GLU A 77 -4.69 2.78 10.30
C GLU A 77 -4.16 1.36 10.48
N TYR A 78 -3.24 0.96 9.62
CA TYR A 78 -2.41 -0.22 9.82
C TYR A 78 -0.95 0.21 9.88
N THR A 79 -0.28 -0.13 10.97
CA THR A 79 1.13 0.22 11.17
C THR A 79 1.92 -1.04 11.51
N LYS A 80 3.03 -1.22 10.80
CA LYS A 80 4.06 -2.24 11.05
C LYS A 80 5.40 -1.66 10.60
N ASN A 81 6.52 -2.19 11.10
CA ASN A 81 7.86 -1.62 10.88
C ASN A 81 8.20 -1.34 9.39
N ASN A 82 7.69 -2.14 8.46
CA ASN A 82 7.92 -2.00 7.02
C ASN A 82 6.73 -1.42 6.24
N ILE A 83 5.71 -0.86 6.92
CA ILE A 83 4.53 -0.27 6.28
C ILE A 83 4.35 1.17 6.74
N LEU A 84 4.25 2.09 5.78
CA LEU A 84 3.99 3.51 5.99
C LEU A 84 2.65 3.90 5.38
N ASN A 85 1.70 4.31 6.21
CA ASN A 85 0.52 5.03 5.76
C ASN A 85 0.88 6.50 5.56
N VAL A 86 0.79 6.99 4.32
CA VAL A 86 1.11 8.38 3.96
C VAL A 86 -0.13 9.28 3.83
N GLU A 87 -1.30 8.78 4.23
CA GLU A 87 -2.53 9.57 4.27
C GLU A 87 -2.37 10.83 5.12
N ASN A 88 -2.45 12.00 4.47
CA ASN A 88 -2.29 13.32 5.08
C ASN A 88 -0.96 13.47 5.87
N ARG A 89 0.06 12.68 5.52
CA ARG A 89 1.38 12.64 6.15
C ARG A 89 2.45 12.67 5.09
N GLN A 90 3.65 13.07 5.49
CA GLN A 90 4.83 13.04 4.62
C GLN A 90 5.98 12.31 5.33
N TYR A 91 6.75 11.56 4.56
CA TYR A 91 7.92 10.84 5.05
C TYR A 91 9.08 11.00 4.08
N VAL A 92 10.30 11.09 4.61
CA VAL A 92 11.52 11.08 3.80
C VAL A 92 12.01 9.64 3.68
N VAL A 93 12.17 9.16 2.46
CA VAL A 93 12.63 7.81 2.12
C VAL A 93 13.75 7.94 1.09
N ASN A 94 14.99 7.66 1.51
CA ASN A 94 16.20 7.76 0.68
C ASN A 94 16.22 9.05 -0.16
N GLU A 95 16.14 10.19 0.54
CA GLU A 95 16.15 11.55 -0.03
C GLU A 95 14.91 11.97 -0.83
N ILE A 96 13.92 11.08 -0.99
CA ILE A 96 12.63 11.38 -1.62
C ILE A 96 11.60 11.65 -0.53
N THR A 97 10.91 12.80 -0.62
CA THR A 97 9.71 13.06 0.20
C THR A 97 8.52 12.39 -0.45
N VAL A 98 7.85 11.50 0.27
CA VAL A 98 6.64 10.80 -0.17
C VAL A 98 5.46 11.25 0.68
N ALA A 99 4.37 11.62 0.01
CA ALA A 99 3.11 12.02 0.62
C ALA A 99 1.93 11.38 -0.13
N GLY A 100 0.83 11.13 0.57
CA GLY A 100 -0.39 10.57 -0.01
C GLY A 100 -1.60 11.44 0.30
N ILE A 101 -2.40 11.68 -0.73
CA ILE A 101 -3.67 12.38 -0.62
C ILE A 101 -4.77 11.32 -0.82
N PRO A 102 -5.54 10.99 0.24
CA PRO A 102 -6.67 10.07 0.09
C PRO A 102 -7.77 10.73 -0.76
N PRO A 103 -8.68 9.95 -1.36
CA PRO A 103 -9.81 10.52 -2.06
C PRO A 103 -10.67 11.36 -1.12
N PHE A 104 -11.20 12.47 -1.63
CA PHE A 104 -12.26 13.20 -0.97
C PHE A 104 -13.51 12.32 -0.98
N LEU A 105 -13.84 11.74 0.16
CA LEU A 105 -15.09 11.00 0.31
C LEU A 105 -16.23 12.01 0.33
N ASP A 106 -16.87 12.21 -0.83
CA ASP A 106 -18.17 12.85 -0.87
C ASP A 106 -19.22 11.84 -0.41
N TYR A 107 -19.80 12.07 0.76
CA TYR A 107 -20.76 11.16 1.38
C TYR A 107 -22.11 11.13 0.64
N GLU A 108 -22.27 11.87 -0.46
CA GLU A 108 -23.52 11.96 -1.24
C GLU A 108 -23.78 10.76 -2.18
N LEU A 109 -22.86 9.81 -2.35
CA LEU A 109 -23.10 8.60 -3.16
C LEU A 109 -23.47 7.40 -2.28
N LYS A 110 -24.67 7.46 -1.70
CA LYS A 110 -25.58 6.31 -1.43
C LYS A 110 -26.90 6.86 -0.87
N ALA A 111 -27.82 7.21 -1.78
CA ALA A 111 -29.26 7.15 -1.53
C ALA A 111 -29.78 5.76 -1.88
#